data_AF-A0A1F8XVD7-F1
#
_entry.id   AF-A0A1F8XVD7-F1
#
_cell.length_a   1.000
_cell.length_b   1.000
_cell.length_c   1.000
_cell.angle_alpha   90.00
_cell.angle_beta   90.00
_cell.angle_gamma   90.00
#
_symmetry.space_group_name_H-M   'P 1'
#
loop_
_entity.id
_entity.type
_entity.pdbx_description
1 polymer ?
#
loop_
_entity_poly.entity_id
_entity_poly.type
_entity_poly.pdbx_seq_one_letter_code
_entity_poly.pdbx_strand_id
1 'polypeptide(L)'
;MARTENQMDLDQEDAFHFIVLYLREGRKSPYGSYGYELYLPNVMRDYLETVKKVPHHDTDRHLPKISPSFYAAAWELCRRGILRPGIKAFNEQATADGSSGNGYSVTPLGTEWLQKAGEYEYVPVDPGRFAKLLDNFSPRFGPGFQERCQEALRCYNAQAYLACCAMCGAAAESISLSIASAKTKNEAEILKMYSAAGGRGRIENLIIGKKDKSIQDDFRGYLSLLKYWRDIAAHGRASGINDPEAYTSLALLLRFAQFANDRWDELTLD
;
A
#
# COMPACT_ATOMS: atom_id res chain seq x y z
N MET A 1 -20.59 -29.60 18.98
CA MET A 1 -19.41 -28.76 19.26
C MET A 1 -18.59 -28.67 17.98
N ALA A 2 -18.75 -27.58 17.22
CA ALA A 2 -17.99 -27.35 15.98
C ALA A 2 -17.86 -25.83 15.78
N ARG A 3 -16.93 -25.20 16.50
CA ARG A 3 -16.55 -23.79 16.37
C ARG A 3 -15.15 -23.58 16.94
N THR A 4 -14.10 -24.08 16.26
CA THR A 4 -12.72 -23.68 16.65
C THR A 4 -11.64 -23.92 15.58
N GLU A 5 -11.92 -23.88 14.28
CA GLU A 5 -10.84 -23.94 13.27
C GLU A 5 -10.48 -22.59 12.63
N ASN A 6 -11.26 -21.53 12.88
CA ASN A 6 -11.08 -20.23 12.21
C ASN A 6 -10.27 -19.19 13.01
N GLN A 7 -9.57 -19.58 14.09
CA GLN A 7 -8.91 -18.63 15.02
C GLN A 7 -7.40 -18.43 14.75
N MET A 8 -6.84 -19.18 13.80
CA MET A 8 -5.42 -19.18 13.47
C MET A 8 -5.07 -18.58 12.11
N ASP A 9 -6.05 -18.01 11.39
CA ASP A 9 -5.71 -17.19 10.22
C ASP A 9 -4.99 -15.92 10.75
N LEU A 10 -3.72 -15.84 10.37
CA LEU A 10 -2.83 -14.71 10.58
C LEU A 10 -2.39 -14.30 9.19
N ASP A 11 -2.78 -13.11 8.76
CA ASP A 11 -2.27 -12.57 7.51
C ASP A 11 -0.89 -11.93 7.71
N GLN A 12 -0.27 -11.56 6.59
CA GLN A 12 1.04 -10.92 6.58
C GLN A 12 1.02 -9.53 7.22
N GLU A 13 -0.12 -8.82 7.20
CA GLU A 13 -0.27 -7.45 7.74
C GLU A 13 -0.22 -7.48 9.26
N ASP A 14 -0.96 -8.39 9.88
CA ASP A 14 -0.90 -8.64 11.33
C ASP A 14 0.52 -8.99 11.78
N ALA A 15 1.20 -9.87 11.04
CA ALA A 15 2.58 -10.26 11.33
C ALA A 15 3.55 -9.07 11.18
N PHE A 16 3.39 -8.25 10.13
CA PHE A 16 4.19 -7.05 9.90
C PHE A 16 4.01 -6.03 11.03
N HIS A 17 2.76 -5.70 11.37
CA HIS A 17 2.45 -4.79 12.47
C HIS A 17 3.03 -5.27 13.78
N PHE A 18 2.90 -6.58 14.06
CA PHE A 18 3.46 -7.13 15.27
C PHE A 18 4.99 -7.07 15.31
N ILE A 19 5.70 -7.37 14.20
CA ILE A 19 7.16 -7.21 14.13
C ILE A 19 7.56 -5.76 14.40
N VAL A 20 6.85 -4.78 13.80
CA VAL A 20 7.15 -3.35 13.98
C VAL A 20 6.94 -2.92 15.44
N LEU A 21 5.81 -3.31 16.04
CA LEU A 21 5.54 -3.05 17.45
C LEU A 21 6.61 -3.68 18.35
N TYR A 22 6.95 -4.95 18.09
CA TYR A 22 7.98 -5.69 18.83
C TYR A 22 9.36 -5.00 18.74
N LEU A 23 9.73 -4.47 17.56
CA LEU A 23 10.97 -3.72 17.37
C LEU A 23 10.96 -2.36 18.10
N ARG A 24 9.82 -1.68 18.13
CA ARG A 24 9.67 -0.35 18.75
C ARG A 24 9.66 -0.38 20.26
N GLU A 25 8.88 -1.29 20.84
CA GLU A 25 8.73 -1.38 22.30
C GLU A 25 9.98 -1.92 22.98
N GLY A 26 10.94 -2.43 22.20
CA GLY A 26 12.07 -3.17 22.72
C GLY A 26 11.62 -4.55 23.18
N ARG A 27 12.58 -5.47 23.28
CA ARG A 27 12.29 -6.87 23.56
C ARG A 27 11.68 -7.06 24.94
N LYS A 28 10.53 -7.72 24.98
CA LYS A 28 9.93 -8.26 26.21
C LYS A 28 10.14 -9.77 26.35
N SER A 29 10.64 -10.43 25.31
CA SER A 29 10.88 -11.87 25.31
C SER A 29 12.00 -12.26 26.28
N PRO A 30 11.80 -13.28 27.14
CA PRO A 30 12.84 -13.81 28.02
C PRO A 30 13.95 -14.57 27.26
N TYR A 31 13.73 -14.88 25.98
CA TYR A 31 14.67 -15.62 25.15
C TYR A 31 15.84 -14.76 24.65
N GLY A 32 17.04 -15.37 24.60
CA GLY A 32 18.21 -14.79 23.97
C GLY A 32 17.98 -14.50 22.48
N SER A 33 18.59 -13.43 21.98
CA SER A 33 18.44 -13.02 20.59
C SER A 33 19.63 -13.33 19.70
N TYR A 34 20.64 -14.00 20.25
CA TYR A 34 21.82 -14.50 19.52
C TYR A 34 22.36 -13.49 18.49
N GLY A 35 22.86 -12.35 18.95
CA GLY A 35 23.49 -11.33 18.10
C GLY A 35 22.61 -10.61 17.07
N TYR A 36 21.35 -11.00 16.93
CA TYR A 36 20.36 -10.34 16.08
C TYR A 36 19.71 -9.18 16.83
N GLU A 37 19.00 -8.29 16.13
CA GLU A 37 18.06 -7.31 16.71
C GLU A 37 16.61 -7.84 16.63
N LEU A 38 16.29 -8.57 15.58
CA LEU A 38 15.06 -9.34 15.42
C LEU A 38 15.38 -10.82 15.24
N TYR A 39 14.75 -11.68 16.02
CA TYR A 39 14.84 -13.12 15.85
C TYR A 39 13.43 -13.70 15.81
N LEU A 40 13.00 -14.12 14.62
CA LEU A 40 11.59 -14.43 14.32
C LEU A 40 10.97 -15.48 15.23
N PRO A 41 11.65 -16.57 15.63
CA PRO A 41 11.08 -17.53 16.58
C PRO A 41 10.63 -16.88 17.89
N ASN A 42 11.38 -15.91 18.41
CA ASN A 42 11.00 -15.21 19.64
C ASN A 42 9.77 -14.32 19.40
N VAL A 43 9.72 -13.62 18.26
CA VAL A 43 8.59 -12.73 17.92
C VAL A 43 7.32 -13.54 17.70
N MET A 44 7.41 -14.69 17.01
CA MET A 44 6.28 -15.58 16.78
C MET A 44 5.74 -16.17 18.09
N ARG A 45 6.62 -16.58 19.02
CA ARG A 45 6.20 -17.04 20.35
C ARG A 45 5.52 -15.93 21.13
N ASP A 46 6.11 -14.73 21.15
CA ASP A 46 5.53 -13.56 21.81
C ASP A 46 4.14 -13.23 21.24
N TYR A 47 3.96 -13.29 19.91
CA TYR A 47 2.64 -13.12 19.27
C TYR A 47 1.63 -14.19 19.73
N LEU A 48 2.03 -15.46 19.71
CA LEU A 48 1.16 -16.56 20.12
C LEU A 48 0.70 -16.42 21.58
N GLU A 49 1.61 -16.03 22.47
CA GLU A 49 1.32 -15.83 23.90
C GLU A 49 0.48 -14.59 24.16
N THR A 50 0.89 -13.44 23.60
CA THR A 50 0.29 -12.15 23.94
C THR A 50 -1.00 -11.89 23.19
N VAL A 51 -1.08 -12.26 21.91
CA VAL A 51 -2.23 -11.99 21.04
C VAL A 51 -3.17 -13.19 20.98
N LYS A 52 -2.64 -14.39 20.66
CA LYS A 52 -3.47 -15.60 20.51
C LYS A 52 -3.73 -16.34 21.82
N LYS A 53 -3.11 -15.92 22.94
CA LYS A 53 -3.25 -16.52 24.29
C LYS A 53 -2.94 -18.02 24.33
N VAL A 54 -2.03 -18.47 23.46
CA VAL A 54 -1.53 -19.85 23.45
C VAL A 54 -0.61 -20.03 24.66
N PRO A 55 -0.77 -21.11 25.46
CA PRO A 55 0.15 -21.39 26.56
C PRO A 55 1.59 -21.55 26.06
N HIS A 56 2.55 -20.99 26.81
CA HIS A 56 3.98 -20.98 26.47
C HIS A 56 4.52 -22.34 25.97
N HIS A 57 4.20 -23.42 26.69
CA HIS A 57 4.66 -24.78 26.40
C HIS A 57 4.06 -25.39 25.11
N ASP A 58 3.05 -24.75 24.52
CA ASP A 58 2.36 -25.21 23.31
C ASP A 58 2.70 -24.33 22.08
N THR A 59 3.36 -23.20 22.27
CA THR A 59 3.67 -22.23 21.20
C THR A 59 4.41 -22.87 20.03
N ASP A 60 5.42 -23.71 20.31
CA ASP A 60 6.23 -24.38 19.28
C ASP A 60 5.40 -25.25 18.33
N ARG A 61 4.27 -25.81 18.79
CA ARG A 61 3.37 -26.60 17.94
C ARG A 61 2.63 -25.76 16.90
N HIS A 62 2.45 -24.46 17.17
CA HIS A 62 1.74 -23.53 16.30
C HIS A 62 2.68 -22.76 15.37
N LEU A 63 3.99 -22.73 15.64
CA LEU A 63 4.97 -22.00 14.82
C LEU A 63 4.89 -22.33 13.33
N PRO A 64 4.84 -23.60 12.87
CA PRO A 64 4.79 -23.91 11.44
C PRO A 64 3.59 -23.30 10.71
N LYS A 65 2.48 -23.05 11.42
CA LYS A 65 1.25 -22.52 10.83
C LYS A 65 1.31 -20.99 10.66
N ILE A 66 1.96 -20.27 11.57
CA ILE A 66 2.05 -18.80 11.51
C ILE A 66 3.33 -18.30 10.85
N SER A 67 4.37 -19.15 10.76
CA SER A 67 5.68 -18.74 10.27
C SER A 67 5.68 -18.20 8.83
N PRO A 68 4.86 -18.67 7.87
CA PRO A 68 4.87 -18.11 6.52
C PRO A 68 4.56 -16.60 6.51
N SER A 69 3.57 -16.16 7.29
CA SER A 69 3.19 -14.73 7.38
C SER A 69 4.29 -13.88 8.00
N PHE A 70 4.96 -14.38 9.04
CA PHE A 70 6.10 -13.70 9.68
C PHE A 70 7.33 -13.64 8.78
N TYR A 71 7.65 -14.70 8.04
CA TYR A 71 8.75 -14.68 7.07
C TYR A 71 8.48 -13.70 5.93
N ALA A 72 7.25 -13.69 5.38
CA ALA A 72 6.86 -12.74 4.35
C ALA A 72 6.95 -11.29 4.85
N ALA A 73 6.49 -11.02 6.07
CA ALA A 73 6.58 -9.70 6.69
C ALA A 73 8.03 -9.26 6.96
N ALA A 74 8.89 -10.16 7.46
CA ALA A 74 10.31 -9.86 7.67
C ALA A 74 11.04 -9.59 6.35
N TRP A 75 10.74 -10.38 5.31
CA TRP A 75 11.27 -10.15 3.97
C TRP A 75 10.81 -8.81 3.39
N GLU A 76 9.56 -8.43 3.63
CA GLU A 76 9.05 -7.12 3.22
C GLU A 76 9.84 -5.97 3.86
N LEU A 77 10.09 -6.05 5.17
CA LEU A 77 10.94 -5.09 5.87
C LEU A 77 12.37 -5.06 5.32
N CYS A 78 12.90 -6.19 4.85
CA CYS A 78 14.17 -6.23 4.12
C CYS A 78 14.10 -5.51 2.77
N ARG A 79 13.05 -5.72 1.98
CA ARG A 79 12.87 -5.04 0.68
C ARG A 79 12.73 -3.52 0.84
N ARG A 80 12.14 -3.07 1.94
CA ARG A 80 12.04 -1.65 2.32
C ARG A 80 13.34 -1.08 2.88
N GLY A 81 14.38 -1.90 3.02
CA GLY A 81 15.68 -1.49 3.58
C GLY A 81 15.64 -1.22 5.09
N ILE A 82 14.57 -1.61 5.79
CA ILE A 82 14.41 -1.42 7.25
C ILE A 82 15.19 -2.49 8.01
N LEU A 83 15.13 -3.73 7.53
CA LEU A 83 15.88 -4.86 8.08
C LEU A 83 16.94 -5.35 7.10
N ARG A 84 17.97 -6.01 7.63
CA ARG A 84 18.90 -6.84 6.86
C ARG A 84 19.09 -8.19 7.54
N PRO A 85 19.25 -9.30 6.80
CA PRO A 85 19.59 -10.58 7.41
C PRO A 85 20.97 -10.52 8.11
N GLY A 86 21.11 -11.23 9.23
CA GLY A 86 22.39 -11.38 9.93
C GLY A 86 22.52 -10.60 11.24
N ILE A 87 23.68 -10.75 11.88
CA ILE A 87 24.03 -10.18 13.19
C ILE A 87 24.26 -8.67 13.14
N LYS A 88 24.04 -8.00 14.27
CA LYS A 88 24.08 -6.53 14.35
C LYS A 88 25.50 -5.98 14.35
N ALA A 89 26.45 -6.72 14.91
CA ALA A 89 27.86 -6.34 14.95
C ALA A 89 28.80 -7.54 14.73
N PHE A 90 30.03 -7.24 14.35
CA PHE A 90 31.09 -8.23 14.18
C PHE A 90 31.36 -9.00 15.48
N ASN A 91 31.66 -10.29 15.36
CA ASN A 91 31.87 -11.23 16.48
C ASN A 91 30.67 -11.48 17.41
N GLU A 92 29.48 -11.00 17.06
CA GLU A 92 28.29 -11.42 17.79
C GLU A 92 27.89 -12.86 17.45
N GLN A 93 27.24 -13.52 18.42
CA GLN A 93 26.79 -14.89 18.25
C GLN A 93 25.81 -14.99 17.09
N ALA A 94 26.01 -15.96 16.20
CA ALA A 94 25.02 -16.35 15.20
C ALA A 94 24.55 -17.78 15.48
N THR A 95 23.30 -18.09 15.18
CA THR A 95 22.78 -19.46 15.23
C THR A 95 22.56 -20.00 13.82
N ALA A 96 22.56 -21.33 13.68
CA ALA A 96 22.36 -21.97 12.37
C ALA A 96 21.00 -21.60 11.76
N ASP A 97 19.97 -21.56 12.59
CA ASP A 97 18.62 -21.20 12.18
C ASP A 97 18.46 -19.68 11.98
N GLY A 98 19.16 -18.85 12.74
CA GLY A 98 19.25 -17.40 12.56
C GLY A 98 19.82 -17.06 11.18
N SER A 99 20.94 -17.70 10.82
CA SER A 99 21.56 -17.59 9.49
C SER A 99 20.70 -18.18 8.36
N SER A 100 19.73 -19.04 8.69
CA SER A 100 18.79 -19.62 7.73
C SER A 100 17.52 -18.78 7.52
N GLY A 101 17.55 -17.50 7.91
CA GLY A 101 16.44 -16.56 7.69
C GLY A 101 15.59 -16.24 8.91
N ASN A 102 16.02 -16.62 10.12
CA ASN A 102 15.33 -16.22 11.36
C ASN A 102 15.93 -14.97 12.02
N GLY A 103 17.18 -14.63 11.72
CA GLY A 103 17.93 -13.57 12.39
C GLY A 103 18.14 -12.35 11.49
N TYR A 104 17.74 -11.18 11.99
CA TYR A 104 17.85 -9.90 11.29
C TYR A 104 18.40 -8.80 12.19
N SER A 105 19.02 -7.82 11.56
CA SER A 105 19.45 -6.56 12.17
C SER A 105 18.68 -5.39 11.56
N VAL A 106 18.47 -4.35 12.35
CA VAL A 106 17.88 -3.10 11.92
C VAL A 106 18.96 -2.29 11.21
N THR A 107 18.62 -1.70 10.06
CA THR A 107 19.53 -0.83 9.32
C THR A 107 19.51 0.58 9.91
N PRO A 108 20.48 1.47 9.57
CA PRO A 108 20.38 2.88 9.96
C PRO A 108 19.06 3.54 9.52
N LEU A 109 18.61 3.26 8.29
CA LEU A 109 17.30 3.70 7.78
C LEU A 109 16.15 3.15 8.63
N GLY A 110 16.22 1.86 9.00
CA GLY A 110 15.23 1.22 9.85
C GLY A 110 15.13 1.84 11.23
N THR A 111 16.25 2.22 11.83
CA THR A 111 16.28 2.91 13.13
C THR A 111 15.58 4.27 13.06
N GLU A 112 15.89 5.08 12.04
CA GLU A 112 15.21 6.37 11.82
C GLU A 112 13.71 6.19 11.57
N TRP A 113 13.35 5.17 10.78
CA TRP A 113 11.96 4.84 10.46
C TRP A 113 11.17 4.41 11.71
N LEU A 114 11.73 3.53 12.55
CA LEU A 114 11.10 3.05 13.78
C LEU A 114 10.88 4.18 14.81
N GLN A 115 11.77 5.19 14.84
CA GLN A 115 11.62 6.36 15.72
C GLN A 115 10.47 7.27 15.27
N LYS A 116 10.27 7.44 13.96
CA LYS A 116 9.23 8.31 13.38
C LYS A 116 7.86 7.64 13.26
N ALA A 117 7.80 6.31 13.21
CA ALA A 117 6.57 5.54 13.05
C ALA A 117 5.55 5.68 14.20
N GLY A 118 5.86 6.43 15.27
CA GLY A 118 4.94 6.69 16.38
C GLY A 118 3.91 7.78 16.17
N GLU A 119 4.09 8.66 15.18
CA GLU A 119 3.23 9.82 14.97
C GLU A 119 2.06 9.55 14.01
N TYR A 120 2.05 8.40 13.34
CA TYR A 120 1.02 8.00 12.39
C TYR A 120 0.43 6.66 12.83
N GLU A 121 -0.65 6.74 13.61
CA GLU A 121 -1.53 5.61 13.86
C GLU A 121 -2.03 5.10 12.49
N TYR A 122 -1.52 3.94 12.10
CA TYR A 122 -1.41 3.47 10.73
C TYR A 122 -2.78 3.37 10.01
N VAL A 123 -3.04 4.31 9.11
CA VAL A 123 -4.00 4.16 8.00
C VAL A 123 -3.47 3.00 7.14
N PRO A 124 -4.30 2.03 6.69
CA PRO A 124 -3.81 0.76 6.15
C PRO A 124 -2.60 0.93 5.23
N VAL A 125 -1.45 0.46 5.74
CA VAL A 125 -0.09 0.73 5.23
C VAL A 125 0.36 -0.31 4.22
N ASP A 126 -0.55 -1.22 3.84
CA ASP A 126 -0.27 -2.21 2.84
C ASP A 126 -0.74 -1.69 1.47
N PRO A 127 0.21 -1.30 0.60
CA PRO A 127 -0.06 -1.17 -0.83
C PRO A 127 -0.76 -2.39 -1.42
N GLY A 128 -0.57 -3.59 -0.86
CA GLY A 128 -1.31 -4.79 -1.24
C GLY A 128 -2.82 -4.68 -0.98
N ARG A 129 -3.25 -4.03 0.11
CA ARG A 129 -4.66 -3.74 0.36
C ARG A 129 -5.21 -2.72 -0.63
N PHE A 130 -4.44 -1.67 -0.95
CA PHE A 130 -4.81 -0.77 -2.05
C PHE A 130 -4.89 -1.52 -3.39
N ALA A 131 -3.97 -2.44 -3.66
CA ALA A 131 -4.00 -3.26 -4.87
C ALA A 131 -5.30 -4.04 -4.98
N LYS A 132 -5.69 -4.75 -3.91
CA LYS A 132 -6.95 -5.51 -3.86
C LYS A 132 -8.17 -4.62 -4.00
N LEU A 133 -8.20 -3.47 -3.32
CA LEU A 133 -9.33 -2.54 -3.37
C LEU A 133 -9.47 -1.90 -4.75
N LEU A 134 -8.37 -1.48 -5.37
CA LEU A 134 -8.36 -0.90 -6.71
C LEU A 134 -8.70 -1.93 -7.79
N ASP A 135 -8.29 -3.19 -7.61
CA ASP A 135 -8.54 -4.25 -8.58
C ASP A 135 -10.04 -4.54 -8.79
N ASN A 136 -10.86 -4.31 -7.75
CA ASN A 136 -12.32 -4.41 -7.85
C ASN A 136 -12.92 -3.47 -8.93
N PHE A 137 -12.22 -2.40 -9.27
CA PHE A 137 -12.67 -1.43 -10.29
C PHE A 137 -12.06 -1.69 -11.68
N SER A 138 -11.08 -2.59 -11.80
CA SER A 138 -10.46 -2.96 -13.08
C SER A 138 -11.48 -3.40 -14.15
N PRO A 139 -12.52 -4.20 -13.85
CA PRO A 139 -13.52 -4.58 -14.85
C PRO A 139 -14.28 -3.39 -15.44
N ARG A 140 -14.40 -2.29 -14.67
CA ARG A 140 -15.13 -1.09 -15.06
C ARG A 140 -14.27 -0.13 -15.88
N PHE A 141 -13.06 0.14 -15.39
CA PHE A 141 -12.17 1.17 -15.96
C PHE A 141 -11.14 0.60 -16.96
N GLY A 142 -11.08 -0.73 -17.10
CA GLY A 142 -10.31 -1.40 -18.13
C GLY A 142 -8.81 -1.54 -17.80
N PRO A 143 -8.04 -2.13 -18.74
CA PRO A 143 -6.66 -2.53 -18.50
C PRO A 143 -5.71 -1.35 -18.25
N GLY A 144 -5.94 -0.21 -18.92
CA GLY A 144 -5.12 0.99 -18.72
C GLY A 144 -5.28 1.61 -17.33
N PHE A 145 -6.40 1.41 -16.65
CA PHE A 145 -6.55 1.76 -15.24
C PHE A 145 -5.76 0.79 -14.35
N GLN A 146 -5.93 -0.52 -14.56
CA GLN A 146 -5.25 -1.55 -13.77
C GLN A 146 -3.73 -1.41 -13.84
N GLU A 147 -3.17 -1.27 -15.04
CA GLU A 147 -1.72 -1.09 -15.25
C GLU A 147 -1.18 0.10 -14.44
N ARG A 148 -1.81 1.27 -14.56
CA ARG A 148 -1.39 2.50 -13.87
C ARG A 148 -1.54 2.42 -12.36
N CYS A 149 -2.58 1.74 -11.85
CA CYS A 149 -2.73 1.48 -10.43
C CYS A 149 -1.60 0.59 -9.90
N GLN A 150 -1.26 -0.49 -10.61
CA GLN A 150 -0.16 -1.37 -10.22
C GLN A 150 1.17 -0.63 -10.23
N GLU A 151 1.43 0.21 -11.24
CA GLU A 151 2.63 1.06 -11.27
C GLU A 151 2.66 2.07 -10.12
N ALA A 152 1.55 2.73 -9.79
CA ALA A 152 1.48 3.63 -8.65
C ALA A 152 1.87 2.93 -7.34
N LEU A 153 1.38 1.71 -7.12
CA LEU A 153 1.66 0.91 -5.94
C LEU A 153 3.11 0.40 -5.90
N ARG A 154 3.65 -0.01 -7.05
CA ARG A 154 5.08 -0.38 -7.17
C ARG A 154 5.98 0.81 -6.84
N CYS A 155 5.68 1.99 -7.37
CA CYS A 155 6.41 3.21 -7.04
C CYS A 155 6.34 3.55 -5.55
N TYR A 156 5.16 3.43 -4.93
CA TYR A 156 5.01 3.66 -3.49
C TYR A 156 5.87 2.68 -2.67
N ASN A 157 5.79 1.38 -2.98
CA ASN A 157 6.60 0.34 -2.33
C ASN A 157 8.10 0.56 -2.48
N ALA A 158 8.52 1.10 -3.63
CA ALA A 158 9.91 1.43 -3.92
C ALA A 158 10.36 2.80 -3.36
N GLN A 159 9.52 3.47 -2.54
CA GLN A 159 9.76 4.81 -2.01
C GLN A 159 9.98 5.89 -3.09
N ALA A 160 9.50 5.64 -4.31
CA ALA A 160 9.53 6.58 -5.43
C ALA A 160 8.26 7.46 -5.40
N TYR A 161 8.11 8.26 -4.34
CA TYR A 161 6.87 8.97 -4.01
C TYR A 161 6.36 9.91 -5.12
N LEU A 162 7.25 10.67 -5.76
CA LEU A 162 6.87 11.52 -6.90
C LEU A 162 6.30 10.69 -8.07
N ALA A 163 6.92 9.55 -8.38
CA ALA A 163 6.43 8.66 -9.44
C ALA A 163 5.10 8.01 -9.06
N CYS A 164 4.91 7.66 -7.78
CA CYS A 164 3.63 7.18 -7.27
C CYS A 164 2.50 8.20 -7.50
N CYS A 165 2.70 9.46 -7.10
CA CYS A 165 1.69 10.50 -7.30
C CYS A 165 1.39 10.73 -8.79
N ALA A 166 2.41 10.71 -9.64
CA ALA A 166 2.23 10.86 -11.09
C ALA A 166 1.40 9.71 -11.69
N MET A 167 1.66 8.47 -11.27
CA MET A 167 0.90 7.30 -11.70
C MET A 167 -0.54 7.30 -11.15
N CYS A 168 -0.76 7.81 -9.94
CA CYS A 168 -2.11 8.04 -9.42
C CYS A 168 -2.89 9.03 -10.31
N GLY A 169 -2.24 10.13 -10.72
CA GLY A 169 -2.81 11.08 -11.69
C GLY A 169 -3.13 10.44 -13.05
N ALA A 170 -2.24 9.59 -13.56
CA ALA A 170 -2.47 8.86 -14.80
C ALA A 170 -3.61 7.82 -14.69
N ALA A 171 -3.72 7.12 -13.55
CA ALA A 171 -4.82 6.18 -13.29
C ALA A 171 -6.18 6.90 -13.18
N ALA A 172 -6.22 8.09 -12.56
CA ALA A 172 -7.42 8.92 -12.49
C ALA A 172 -7.89 9.38 -13.88
N GLU A 173 -6.97 9.58 -14.81
CA GLU A 173 -7.35 9.84 -16.20
C GLU A 173 -7.86 8.62 -16.92
N SER A 174 -7.38 7.41 -16.61
CA SER A 174 -8.03 6.19 -17.11
C SER A 174 -9.51 6.18 -16.73
N ILE A 175 -9.83 6.47 -15.47
CA ILE A 175 -11.22 6.56 -14.99
C ILE A 175 -12.02 7.57 -15.84
N SER A 176 -11.48 8.78 -16.02
CA SER A 176 -12.15 9.83 -16.79
C SER A 176 -12.38 9.42 -18.26
N LEU A 177 -11.39 8.78 -18.89
CA LEU A 177 -11.49 8.28 -20.25
C LEU A 177 -12.55 7.18 -20.37
N SER A 178 -12.57 6.21 -19.44
CA SER A 178 -13.56 5.14 -19.43
C SER A 178 -14.99 5.69 -19.32
N ILE A 179 -15.22 6.68 -18.44
CA ILE A 179 -16.53 7.33 -18.31
C ILE A 179 -16.91 8.02 -19.61
N ALA A 180 -16.01 8.82 -20.19
CA ALA A 180 -16.28 9.54 -21.43
C ALA A 180 -16.56 8.60 -22.61
N SER A 181 -15.81 7.50 -22.73
CA SER A 181 -16.02 6.48 -23.76
C SER A 181 -17.34 5.75 -23.59
N ALA A 182 -17.71 5.42 -22.34
CA ALA A 182 -19.02 4.83 -22.06
C ALA A 182 -20.17 5.77 -22.40
N LYS A 183 -20.01 7.07 -22.11
CA LYS A 183 -20.99 8.12 -22.41
C LYS A 183 -21.23 8.31 -23.91
N THR A 184 -20.15 8.40 -24.70
CA THR A 184 -20.26 8.65 -26.15
C THR A 184 -20.42 7.38 -26.98
N LYS A 185 -20.13 6.21 -26.40
CA LYS A 185 -20.02 4.93 -27.10
C LYS A 185 -19.01 4.96 -28.26
N ASN A 186 -18.04 5.88 -28.19
CA ASN A 186 -17.03 6.08 -29.22
C ASN A 186 -15.64 6.34 -28.60
N GLU A 187 -14.96 5.26 -28.24
CA GLU A 187 -13.63 5.33 -27.61
C GLU A 187 -12.58 6.01 -28.50
N ALA A 188 -12.58 5.72 -29.80
CA ALA A 188 -11.59 6.29 -30.73
C ALA A 188 -11.68 7.82 -30.81
N GLU A 189 -12.90 8.37 -30.81
CA GLU A 189 -13.12 9.81 -30.77
C GLU A 189 -12.67 10.44 -29.46
N ILE A 190 -12.94 9.77 -28.32
CA ILE A 190 -12.50 10.22 -27.00
C ILE A 190 -10.97 10.28 -26.91
N LEU A 191 -10.27 9.26 -27.39
CA LEU A 191 -8.80 9.23 -27.40
C LEU A 191 -8.21 10.33 -28.31
N LYS A 192 -8.84 10.56 -29.47
CA LYS A 192 -8.47 11.66 -30.38
C LYS A 192 -8.70 13.03 -29.71
N MET A 193 -9.82 13.21 -29.02
CA MET A 193 -10.15 14.44 -28.30
C MET A 193 -9.17 14.70 -27.16
N TYR A 194 -8.87 13.66 -26.37
CA TYR A 194 -7.95 13.72 -25.24
C TYR A 194 -6.54 14.10 -25.66
N SER A 195 -6.06 13.56 -26.78
CA SER A 195 -4.70 13.82 -27.31
C SER A 195 -4.50 15.23 -27.87
N ALA A 196 -5.58 15.95 -28.16
CA ALA A 196 -5.51 17.29 -28.71
C ALA A 196 -5.30 18.37 -27.62
N ALA A 197 -4.90 19.57 -28.01
CA ALA A 197 -4.70 20.69 -27.08
C ALA A 197 -5.95 20.94 -26.22
N GLY A 198 -5.76 21.07 -24.90
CA GLY A 198 -6.86 21.22 -23.94
C GLY A 198 -7.78 19.99 -23.83
N GLY A 199 -7.37 18.82 -24.36
CA GLY A 199 -8.18 17.61 -24.40
C GLY A 199 -8.71 17.19 -23.03
N ARG A 200 -7.88 17.22 -21.99
CA ARG A 200 -8.28 16.91 -20.60
C ARG A 200 -9.49 17.73 -20.13
N GLY A 201 -9.46 19.04 -20.34
CA GLY A 201 -10.56 19.92 -19.95
C GLY A 201 -11.83 19.67 -20.75
N ARG A 202 -11.68 19.33 -22.04
CA ARG A 202 -12.82 18.94 -22.89
C ARG A 202 -13.46 17.62 -22.43
N ILE A 203 -12.66 16.62 -22.09
CA ILE A 203 -13.14 15.35 -21.53
C ILE A 203 -13.87 15.57 -20.20
N GLU A 204 -13.31 16.38 -19.30
CA GLU A 204 -13.97 16.72 -18.04
C GLU A 204 -15.33 17.40 -18.28
N ASN A 205 -15.37 18.44 -19.12
CA ASN A 205 -16.62 19.14 -19.41
C ASN A 205 -17.65 18.25 -20.11
N LEU A 206 -17.23 17.27 -20.91
CA LEU A 206 -18.11 16.28 -21.52
C LEU A 206 -18.79 15.40 -20.46
N ILE A 207 -18.04 14.99 -19.43
CA ILE A 207 -18.56 14.12 -18.36
C ILE A 207 -19.51 14.91 -17.46
N ILE A 208 -19.03 16.00 -16.87
CA ILE A 208 -19.71 16.69 -15.76
C ILE A 208 -20.36 18.02 -16.14
N GLY A 209 -20.14 18.58 -17.33
CA GLY A 209 -20.53 19.95 -17.67
C GLY A 209 -22.03 20.24 -17.61
N LYS A 210 -22.87 19.21 -17.74
CA LYS A 210 -24.33 19.30 -17.61
C LYS A 210 -24.88 18.68 -16.32
N LYS A 211 -24.02 18.16 -15.44
CA LYS A 211 -24.42 17.51 -14.19
C LYS A 211 -24.64 18.52 -13.08
N ASP A 212 -25.31 18.09 -12.02
CA ASP A 212 -25.55 18.95 -10.87
C ASP A 212 -24.26 19.47 -10.26
N LYS A 213 -24.33 20.67 -9.67
CA LYS A 213 -23.18 21.36 -9.10
C LYS A 213 -22.43 20.51 -8.08
N SER A 214 -23.14 19.73 -7.25
CA SER A 214 -22.52 18.79 -6.30
C SER A 214 -21.64 17.75 -6.98
N ILE A 215 -22.13 17.10 -8.04
CA ILE A 215 -21.38 16.07 -8.79
C ILE A 215 -20.17 16.70 -9.47
N GLN A 216 -20.35 17.89 -10.04
CA GLN A 216 -19.25 18.64 -10.64
C GLN A 216 -18.15 18.96 -9.62
N ASP A 217 -18.53 19.39 -8.43
CA ASP A 217 -17.58 19.80 -7.38
C ASP A 217 -16.86 18.59 -6.78
N ASP A 218 -17.56 17.48 -6.55
CA ASP A 218 -16.94 16.23 -6.10
C ASP A 218 -15.94 15.70 -7.13
N PHE A 219 -16.35 15.62 -8.41
CA PHE A 219 -15.48 15.12 -9.49
C PHE A 219 -14.23 15.98 -9.66
N ARG A 220 -14.37 17.31 -9.61
CA ARG A 220 -13.24 18.25 -9.66
C ARG A 220 -12.37 18.17 -8.42
N GLY A 221 -12.97 17.98 -7.25
CA GLY A 221 -12.26 17.81 -5.99
C GLY A 221 -11.25 16.68 -6.08
N TYR A 222 -11.68 15.50 -6.52
CA TYR A 222 -10.80 14.35 -6.71
C TYR A 222 -9.72 14.57 -7.77
N LEU A 223 -10.06 15.15 -8.92
CA LEU A 223 -9.11 15.34 -10.01
C LEU A 223 -8.09 16.46 -9.76
N SER A 224 -8.44 17.48 -8.99
CA SER A 224 -7.59 18.67 -8.80
C SER A 224 -6.20 18.31 -8.29
N LEU A 225 -6.13 17.56 -7.19
CA LEU A 225 -4.86 17.18 -6.57
C LEU A 225 -4.10 16.13 -7.41
N LEU A 226 -4.81 15.17 -7.99
CA LEU A 226 -4.21 14.13 -8.84
C LEU A 226 -3.61 14.72 -10.13
N LYS A 227 -4.24 15.73 -10.73
CA LYS A 227 -3.69 16.48 -11.86
C LYS A 227 -2.46 17.29 -11.44
N TYR A 228 -2.55 18.00 -10.33
CA TYR A 228 -1.46 18.81 -9.80
C TYR A 228 -0.17 17.98 -9.65
N TRP A 229 -0.26 16.80 -9.04
CA TRP A 229 0.92 15.96 -8.84
C TRP A 229 1.56 15.45 -10.13
N ARG A 230 0.73 15.05 -11.09
CA ARG A 230 1.25 14.59 -12.37
C ARG A 230 1.92 15.72 -13.14
N ASP A 231 1.33 16.91 -13.15
CA ASP A 231 1.90 18.04 -13.87
C ASP A 231 3.22 18.48 -13.20
N ILE A 232 3.33 18.46 -11.86
CA ILE A 232 4.61 18.69 -11.16
C ILE A 232 5.70 17.72 -11.60
N ALA A 233 5.39 16.43 -11.74
CA ALA A 233 6.38 15.43 -12.15
C ALA A 233 7.01 15.74 -13.53
N ALA A 234 6.33 16.52 -14.38
CA ALA A 234 6.84 16.93 -15.69
C ALA A 234 7.68 18.23 -15.67
N HIS A 235 7.69 18.99 -14.56
CA HIS A 235 8.27 20.35 -14.54
C HIS A 235 9.73 20.42 -14.06
N GLY A 236 10.38 19.29 -13.74
CA GLY A 236 11.80 19.22 -13.40
C GLY A 236 12.22 19.96 -12.11
N ARG A 237 11.26 20.54 -11.38
CA ARG A 237 11.49 21.21 -10.09
C ARG A 237 11.43 20.18 -8.98
N ALA A 238 12.22 20.39 -7.92
CA ALA A 238 12.09 19.61 -6.69
C ALA A 238 10.68 19.78 -6.11
N SER A 239 9.96 18.67 -5.93
CA SER A 239 8.52 18.69 -5.60
C SER A 239 8.23 18.67 -4.11
N GLY A 240 9.21 18.37 -3.26
CA GLY A 240 9.01 18.20 -1.80
C GLY A 240 8.13 17.00 -1.41
N ILE A 241 7.62 16.24 -2.40
CA ILE A 241 6.74 15.10 -2.20
C ILE A 241 7.47 14.01 -1.43
N ASN A 242 6.85 13.58 -0.34
CA ASN A 242 7.30 12.51 0.52
C ASN A 242 6.17 11.49 0.70
N ASP A 243 6.33 10.61 1.68
CA ASP A 243 5.43 9.47 1.91
C ASP A 243 3.96 9.88 2.12
N PRO A 244 3.63 10.80 3.06
CA PRO A 244 2.30 11.38 3.23
C PRO A 244 1.57 11.81 1.96
N GLU A 245 2.23 12.51 1.03
CA GLU A 245 1.56 12.97 -0.20
C GLU A 245 1.29 11.80 -1.16
N ALA A 246 2.20 10.83 -1.24
CA ALA A 246 2.00 9.65 -2.06
C ALA A 246 0.89 8.74 -1.51
N TYR A 247 0.86 8.55 -0.19
CA TYR A 247 -0.22 7.84 0.48
C TYR A 247 -1.58 8.53 0.24
N THR A 248 -1.62 9.85 0.42
CA THR A 248 -2.83 10.65 0.17
C THR A 248 -3.29 10.54 -1.28
N SER A 249 -2.35 10.47 -2.22
CA SER A 249 -2.65 10.28 -3.65
C SER A 249 -3.29 8.92 -3.94
N LEU A 250 -2.79 7.84 -3.33
CA LEU A 250 -3.40 6.51 -3.43
C LEU A 250 -4.80 6.47 -2.81
N ALA A 251 -4.98 7.08 -1.63
CA ALA A 251 -6.27 7.18 -0.96
C ALA A 251 -7.30 7.98 -1.79
N LEU A 252 -6.88 9.09 -2.39
CA LEU A 252 -7.74 9.89 -3.27
C LEU A 252 -8.07 9.16 -4.56
N LEU A 253 -7.12 8.44 -5.16
CA LEU A 253 -7.38 7.60 -6.33
C LEU A 253 -8.45 6.55 -6.02
N LEU A 254 -8.34 5.86 -4.89
CA LEU A 254 -9.33 4.87 -4.46
C LEU A 254 -10.72 5.50 -4.27
N ARG A 255 -10.79 6.66 -3.59
CA ARG A 255 -12.06 7.38 -3.41
C ARG A 255 -12.65 7.85 -4.74
N PHE A 256 -11.81 8.27 -5.68
CA PHE A 256 -12.28 8.67 -7.00
C PHE A 256 -12.81 7.48 -7.81
N ALA A 257 -12.11 6.34 -7.75
CA ALA A 257 -12.56 5.08 -8.35
C ALA A 257 -13.92 4.65 -7.79
N GLN A 258 -14.08 4.70 -6.47
CA GLN A 258 -15.35 4.41 -5.80
C GLN A 258 -16.45 5.37 -6.24
N PHE A 259 -16.22 6.69 -6.16
CA PHE A 259 -17.17 7.71 -6.59
C PHE A 259 -17.64 7.51 -8.04
N ALA A 260 -16.69 7.28 -8.96
CA ALA A 260 -16.98 7.07 -10.37
C ALA A 260 -17.77 5.78 -10.63
N ASN A 261 -17.46 4.71 -9.88
CA ASN A 261 -18.19 3.45 -9.98
C ASN A 261 -19.61 3.57 -9.42
N ASP A 262 -19.78 4.20 -8.26
CA ASP A 262 -21.07 4.32 -7.59
C ASP A 262 -22.04 5.23 -8.36
N ARG A 263 -21.51 6.24 -9.06
CA ARG A 263 -22.29 7.16 -9.92
C ARG A 263 -22.15 6.85 -11.41
N TRP A 264 -21.82 5.61 -11.78
CA TRP A 264 -21.52 5.27 -13.17
C TRP A 264 -22.64 5.66 -14.14
N ASP A 265 -23.88 5.32 -13.83
CA ASP A 265 -25.02 5.61 -14.70
C ASP A 265 -25.28 7.12 -14.77
N GLU A 266 -25.19 7.85 -13.65
CA GLU A 266 -25.33 9.30 -13.63
C GLU A 266 -24.26 10.00 -14.48
N LEU A 267 -23.04 9.49 -14.49
CA LEU A 267 -21.91 10.08 -15.21
C LEU A 267 -21.93 9.72 -16.71
N THR A 268 -22.53 8.58 -17.09
CA THR A 268 -22.52 8.05 -18.46
C THR A 268 -23.81 8.27 -19.24
N LEU A 269 -24.94 8.48 -18.57
CA LEU A 269 -26.19 8.88 -19.21
C LEU A 269 -26.27 10.41 -19.28
N ASP A 270 -27.11 10.94 -20.17
CA ASP A 270 -27.37 12.38 -20.25
C ASP A 270 -28.39 12.82 -19.20
#